data_AF-A0A2N2EVX0-F1
#
_entry.id   AF-A0A2N2EVX0-F1
#
_cell.length_a   1.000
_cell.length_b   1.000
_cell.length_c   1.000
_cell.angle_alpha   90.00
_cell.angle_beta   90.00
_cell.angle_gamma   90.00
#
_symmetry.space_group_name_H-M   'P 1'
#
loop_
_entity.id
_entity.type
_entity.pdbx_description
1 polymer ?
#
loop_
_entity_poly.entity_id
_entity_poly.type
_entity_poly.pdbx_seq_one_letter_code
_entity_poly.pdbx_strand_id
1 'polypeptide(L)'
;MFKNDKIINLGVDLFYDALKKQGADVRNAGFTPFAGGDTGMAALLDSLEQIKDEIDAANAEGIRRINESTPVLIATARAKDVIPGMKKNLILHAGPPVTKENMCGPVMGAVLGAIVYEGLAADLKEAKVLVDRGEIEFSPCHHHSTVGPMAGVVSSSMWVYVVENKKFGNKAYCTLNEGLGKVLRFGANSPDVLKHLKWMEDVLAPSINEALRQSPGGIDIKAITSQALMMGDECHNRNVAATDILIKELIPLFLKTGIAKSVIKEIIDFIASNPHSYLNVSMAACKATADTIAGLEKSTIVSVMARNGTDLGIRVAGIG
;
A
#
# COMPACT_ATOMS: atom_id res chain seq x y z
N MET A 1 13.49 -23.31 -56.64
CA MET A 1 14.65 -22.41 -56.66
C MET A 1 15.57 -22.64 -55.46
N PHE A 2 15.07 -23.06 -54.28
CA PHE A 2 15.89 -23.24 -53.06
C PHE A 2 16.00 -24.70 -52.60
N LYS A 3 16.45 -25.62 -53.46
CA LYS A 3 16.37 -27.06 -53.16
C LYS A 3 17.31 -27.55 -52.05
N ASN A 4 18.23 -26.72 -51.53
CA ASN A 4 19.16 -27.08 -50.45
C ASN A 4 19.62 -25.87 -49.58
N ASP A 5 18.97 -24.71 -49.69
CA ASP A 5 19.41 -23.51 -48.96
C ASP A 5 18.68 -23.39 -47.62
N LYS A 6 19.44 -23.17 -46.54
CA LYS A 6 18.91 -22.81 -45.23
C LYS A 6 18.77 -21.30 -45.14
N ILE A 7 17.55 -20.82 -45.09
CA ILE A 7 17.24 -19.38 -45.16
C ILE A 7 16.84 -18.89 -43.77
N ILE A 8 17.37 -17.73 -43.34
CA ILE A 8 16.92 -17.04 -42.13
C ILE A 8 16.21 -15.75 -42.54
N ASN A 9 14.92 -15.64 -42.22
CA ASN A 9 14.14 -14.42 -42.39
C ASN A 9 14.29 -13.52 -41.16
N LEU A 10 14.70 -12.27 -41.36
CA LEU A 10 14.89 -11.24 -40.33
C LEU A 10 13.83 -10.11 -40.42
N GLY A 11 12.81 -10.26 -41.25
CA GLY A 11 11.81 -9.23 -41.54
C GLY A 11 10.37 -9.72 -41.44
N VAL A 12 9.47 -9.04 -42.16
CA VAL A 12 8.03 -9.32 -42.14
C VAL A 12 7.67 -10.78 -42.43
N ASP A 13 6.66 -11.29 -41.73
CA ASP A 13 6.21 -12.69 -41.84
C ASP A 13 5.78 -13.08 -43.25
N LEU A 14 5.38 -12.09 -44.07
CA LEU A 14 5.00 -12.28 -45.47
C LEU A 14 6.08 -13.00 -46.29
N PHE A 15 7.36 -12.67 -46.10
CA PHE A 15 8.45 -13.32 -46.84
C PHE A 15 8.74 -14.73 -46.31
N TYR A 16 8.68 -14.91 -44.99
CA TYR A 16 8.76 -16.24 -44.38
C TYR A 16 7.66 -17.18 -44.91
N ASP A 17 6.41 -16.72 -44.93
CA ASP A 17 5.27 -17.51 -45.41
C ASP A 17 5.38 -17.82 -46.91
N ALA A 18 5.84 -16.86 -47.71
CA ALA A 18 6.06 -17.06 -49.14
C ALA A 18 7.17 -18.08 -49.42
N LEU A 19 8.27 -18.07 -48.67
CA LEU A 19 9.37 -19.02 -48.78
C LEU A 19 8.96 -20.42 -48.30
N LYS A 20 8.20 -20.48 -47.20
CA LYS A 20 7.67 -21.75 -46.66
C LYS A 20 6.71 -22.42 -47.63
N LYS A 21 5.81 -21.65 -48.27
CA LYS A 21 4.90 -22.16 -49.33
C LYS A 21 5.63 -22.72 -50.54
N GLN A 22 6.84 -22.26 -50.82
CA GLN A 22 7.67 -22.75 -51.93
C GLN A 22 8.54 -23.95 -51.53
N GLY A 23 8.38 -24.48 -50.30
CA GLY A 23 9.10 -25.64 -49.81
C GLY A 23 10.57 -25.38 -49.42
N ALA A 24 10.93 -24.12 -49.15
CA ALA A 24 12.27 -23.78 -48.67
C ALA A 24 12.46 -24.15 -47.19
N ASP A 25 13.68 -24.55 -46.80
CA ASP A 25 14.09 -24.71 -45.39
C ASP A 25 14.39 -23.32 -44.80
N VAL A 26 13.33 -22.62 -44.38
CA VAL A 26 13.40 -21.25 -43.86
C VAL A 26 13.05 -21.20 -42.37
N ARG A 27 13.84 -20.46 -41.58
CA ARG A 27 13.55 -20.10 -40.19
C ARG A 27 13.30 -18.61 -40.05
N ASN A 28 12.26 -18.22 -39.32
CA ASN A 28 12.06 -16.84 -38.94
C ASN A 28 12.84 -16.56 -37.66
N ALA A 29 13.70 -15.54 -37.68
CA ALA A 29 14.46 -15.12 -36.52
C ALA A 29 13.61 -14.31 -35.51
N GLY A 30 12.38 -13.92 -35.88
CA GLY A 30 11.49 -13.14 -35.02
C GLY A 30 12.09 -11.77 -34.66
N PHE A 31 12.90 -11.21 -35.56
CA PHE A 31 13.58 -9.95 -35.31
C PHE A 31 12.55 -8.83 -35.15
N THR A 32 12.65 -8.11 -34.04
CA THR A 32 11.92 -6.87 -33.80
C THR A 32 12.95 -5.76 -33.66
N PRO A 33 12.75 -4.61 -34.33
CA PRO A 33 13.65 -3.48 -34.17
C PRO A 33 13.68 -3.06 -32.69
N PHE A 34 14.86 -2.67 -32.22
CA PHE A 34 15.02 -2.14 -30.87
C PHE A 34 14.00 -1.02 -30.61
N ALA A 35 13.45 -0.98 -29.40
CA ALA A 35 12.36 -0.08 -29.02
C ALA A 35 11.11 -0.12 -29.93
N GLY A 36 10.88 -1.23 -30.65
CA GLY A 36 9.77 -1.34 -31.61
C GLY A 36 9.93 -0.44 -32.85
N GLY A 37 11.13 0.08 -33.10
CA GLY A 37 11.41 1.02 -34.20
C GLY A 37 11.17 2.49 -33.87
N ASP A 38 10.77 2.80 -32.63
CA ASP A 38 10.68 4.19 -32.17
C ASP A 38 12.08 4.73 -31.89
N THR A 39 12.52 5.65 -32.75
CA THR A 39 13.86 6.25 -32.68
C THR A 39 14.09 7.09 -31.41
N GLY A 40 13.04 7.69 -30.85
CA GLY A 40 13.14 8.47 -29.61
C GLY A 40 13.33 7.54 -28.41
N MET A 41 12.56 6.46 -28.35
CA MET A 41 12.71 5.44 -27.32
C MET A 41 14.06 4.70 -27.44
N ALA A 42 14.52 4.41 -28.66
CA ALA A 42 15.84 3.82 -28.88
C ALA A 42 16.96 4.71 -28.33
N ALA A 43 16.93 6.01 -28.62
CA ALA A 43 17.92 6.96 -28.08
C ALA A 43 17.88 7.06 -26.55
N LEU A 44 16.69 7.00 -25.94
CA LEU A 44 16.54 6.95 -24.48
C LEU A 44 17.16 5.69 -23.89
N LEU A 45 16.86 4.52 -24.46
CA LEU A 45 17.44 3.25 -24.01
C LEU A 45 18.96 3.22 -24.19
N ASP A 46 19.49 3.74 -25.30
CA ASP A 46 20.94 3.87 -25.52
C ASP A 46 21.58 4.76 -24.44
N SER A 47 20.92 5.86 -24.05
CA SER A 47 21.39 6.74 -22.98
C SER A 47 21.40 6.07 -21.60
N LEU A 48 20.42 5.18 -21.33
CA LEU A 48 20.38 4.38 -20.10
C LEU A 48 21.49 3.32 -20.11
N GLU A 49 21.78 2.72 -21.26
CA GLU A 49 22.87 1.74 -21.41
C GLU A 49 24.24 2.36 -21.10
N GLN A 50 24.46 3.65 -21.42
CA GLN A 50 25.71 4.34 -21.07
C GLN A 50 25.96 4.46 -19.57
N ILE A 51 24.89 4.45 -18.75
CA ILE A 51 24.96 4.57 -17.29
C ILE A 51 24.54 3.28 -16.59
N LYS A 52 24.58 2.14 -17.30
CA LYS A 52 24.09 0.85 -16.81
C LYS A 52 24.70 0.46 -15.47
N ASP A 53 26.02 0.59 -15.32
CA ASP A 53 26.72 0.21 -14.09
C ASP A 53 26.27 1.06 -12.89
N GLU A 54 25.94 2.33 -13.12
CA GLU A 54 25.44 3.24 -12.08
C GLU A 54 24.00 2.88 -11.67
N ILE A 55 23.16 2.51 -12.64
CA ILE A 55 21.80 1.98 -12.40
C ILE A 55 21.88 0.68 -11.60
N ASP A 56 22.75 -0.25 -11.99
CA ASP A 56 22.93 -1.54 -11.30
C ASP A 56 23.41 -1.33 -9.86
N ALA A 57 24.36 -0.43 -9.64
CA ALA A 57 24.84 -0.08 -8.30
C ALA A 57 23.73 0.56 -7.44
N ALA A 58 22.95 1.50 -8.01
CA ALA A 58 21.82 2.11 -7.31
C ALA A 58 20.73 1.09 -6.97
N ASN A 59 20.43 0.16 -7.88
CA ASN A 59 19.46 -0.91 -7.65
C ASN A 59 19.95 -1.90 -6.58
N ALA A 60 21.23 -2.27 -6.59
CA ALA A 60 21.82 -3.11 -5.57
C ALA A 60 21.71 -2.47 -4.17
N GLU A 61 21.97 -1.16 -4.07
CA GLU A 61 21.76 -0.41 -2.82
C GLU A 61 20.29 -0.38 -2.41
N GLY A 62 19.37 -0.18 -3.36
CA GLY A 62 17.93 -0.21 -3.09
C GLY A 62 17.46 -1.56 -2.52
N ILE A 63 17.87 -2.67 -3.16
CA ILE A 63 17.60 -4.03 -2.70
C ILE A 63 18.21 -4.26 -1.31
N ARG A 64 19.43 -3.79 -1.07
CA ARG A 64 20.09 -3.89 0.24
C ARG A 64 19.27 -3.19 1.33
N ARG A 65 18.77 -1.97 1.09
CA ARG A 65 17.94 -1.24 2.06
C ARG A 65 16.61 -1.94 2.34
N ILE A 66 15.95 -2.46 1.31
CA ILE A 66 14.73 -3.26 1.47
C ILE A 66 15.01 -4.48 2.34
N ASN A 67 16.08 -5.23 2.04
CA ASN A 67 16.44 -6.45 2.76
C ASN A 67 16.90 -6.20 4.19
N GLU A 68 17.61 -5.09 4.46
CA GLU A 68 18.07 -4.74 5.80
C GLU A 68 17.01 -4.03 6.66
N SER A 69 15.88 -3.63 6.08
CA SER A 69 14.80 -2.98 6.82
C SER A 69 14.23 -3.87 7.91
N THR A 70 13.94 -3.25 9.05
CA THR A 70 13.41 -3.88 10.27
C THR A 70 12.15 -3.13 10.72
N PRO A 71 11.01 -3.32 10.01
CA PRO A 71 9.75 -2.68 10.37
C PRO A 71 9.17 -3.26 11.66
N VAL A 72 8.99 -2.41 12.66
CA VAL A 72 8.50 -2.75 13.99
C VAL A 72 7.24 -1.93 14.29
N LEU A 73 6.17 -2.60 14.69
CA LEU A 73 4.99 -1.93 15.23
C LEU A 73 5.29 -1.43 16.64
N ILE A 74 5.29 -0.11 16.82
CA ILE A 74 5.70 0.52 18.08
C ILE A 74 4.55 1.17 18.85
N ALA A 75 3.46 1.55 18.17
CA ALA A 75 2.34 2.24 18.78
C ALA A 75 1.12 2.22 17.86
N THR A 76 -0.02 2.62 18.40
CA THR A 76 -1.10 3.25 17.64
C THR A 76 -1.21 4.72 18.08
N ALA A 77 -1.64 5.60 17.19
CA ALA A 77 -1.82 7.02 17.49
C ALA A 77 -2.91 7.63 16.61
N ARG A 78 -3.45 8.78 17.00
CA ARG A 78 -4.33 9.56 16.10
C ARG A 78 -3.53 10.10 14.92
N ALA A 79 -4.13 10.08 13.75
CA ALA A 79 -3.53 10.51 12.50
C ALA A 79 -2.93 11.93 12.60
N LYS A 80 -3.67 12.89 13.16
CA LYS A 80 -3.22 14.28 13.35
C LYS A 80 -1.95 14.43 14.19
N ASP A 81 -1.65 13.47 15.06
CA ASP A 81 -0.53 13.57 16.00
C ASP A 81 0.79 13.03 15.39
N VAL A 82 0.70 12.16 14.36
CA VAL A 82 1.86 11.42 13.84
C VAL A 82 2.06 11.48 12.33
N ILE A 83 0.99 11.67 11.55
CA ILE A 83 1.08 11.71 10.09
C ILE A 83 1.62 13.09 9.64
N PRO A 84 2.75 13.15 8.91
CA PRO A 84 3.32 14.40 8.45
C PRO A 84 2.33 15.23 7.63
N GLY A 85 2.15 16.50 7.99
CA GLY A 85 1.27 17.42 7.26
C GLY A 85 -0.22 17.17 7.43
N MET A 86 -0.65 16.28 8.33
CA MET A 86 -2.06 16.04 8.59
C MET A 86 -2.75 17.28 9.20
N LYS A 87 -3.91 17.64 8.67
CA LYS A 87 -4.73 18.78 9.13
C LYS A 87 -6.15 18.31 9.47
N LYS A 88 -6.91 19.15 10.18
CA LYS A 88 -8.31 18.87 10.54
C LYS A 88 -9.21 18.67 9.31
N ASN A 89 -9.01 19.47 8.26
CA ASN A 89 -9.79 19.43 7.02
C ASN A 89 -9.08 18.70 5.86
N LEU A 90 -8.00 17.96 6.15
CA LEU A 90 -7.32 17.12 5.16
C LEU A 90 -7.82 15.68 5.29
N ILE A 91 -8.26 15.12 4.18
CA ILE A 91 -8.61 13.70 4.06
C ILE A 91 -7.62 13.03 3.13
N LEU A 92 -6.93 12.01 3.63
CA LEU A 92 -6.06 11.19 2.80
C LEU A 92 -6.86 10.10 2.09
N HIS A 93 -6.36 9.61 0.96
CA HIS A 93 -6.99 8.52 0.20
C HIS A 93 -5.95 7.56 -0.41
N ALA A 94 -6.38 6.35 -0.78
CA ALA A 94 -5.54 5.40 -1.53
C ALA A 94 -5.21 5.90 -2.95
N GLY A 95 -4.16 5.36 -3.56
CA GLY A 95 -3.81 5.58 -4.96
C GLY A 95 -3.09 6.90 -5.27
N PRO A 96 -2.91 7.24 -6.56
CA PRO A 96 -2.31 8.51 -7.00
C PRO A 96 -3.27 9.69 -6.78
N PRO A 97 -2.79 10.95 -6.90
CA PRO A 97 -3.63 12.14 -6.80
C PRO A 97 -4.88 12.04 -7.66
N VAL A 98 -6.03 12.41 -7.09
CA VAL A 98 -7.32 12.40 -7.79
C VAL A 98 -8.17 13.58 -7.34
N THR A 99 -8.87 14.21 -8.28
CA THR A 99 -9.82 15.29 -7.95
C THR A 99 -11.13 14.70 -7.43
N LYS A 100 -11.91 15.49 -6.69
CA LYS A 100 -13.19 15.02 -6.14
C LYS A 100 -14.18 14.54 -7.22
N GLU A 101 -14.13 15.11 -8.42
CA GLU A 101 -14.99 14.74 -9.55
C GLU A 101 -14.66 13.36 -10.11
N ASN A 102 -13.38 12.95 -10.00
CA ASN A 102 -12.88 11.68 -10.51
C ASN A 102 -12.81 10.59 -9.44
N MET A 103 -13.12 10.90 -8.17
CA MET A 103 -13.19 9.87 -7.15
C MET A 103 -14.33 8.89 -7.45
N CYS A 104 -14.01 7.60 -7.44
CA CYS A 104 -15.04 6.57 -7.61
C CYS A 104 -16.04 6.57 -6.42
N GLY A 105 -17.24 6.05 -6.66
CA GLY A 105 -18.34 6.05 -5.68
C GLY A 105 -17.94 5.56 -4.27
N PRO A 106 -17.26 4.41 -4.12
CA PRO A 106 -16.79 3.94 -2.82
C PRO A 106 -15.83 4.90 -2.10
N VAL A 107 -14.89 5.51 -2.82
CA VAL A 107 -13.95 6.49 -2.24
C VAL A 107 -14.71 7.72 -1.76
N MET A 108 -15.60 8.27 -2.59
CA MET A 108 -16.41 9.42 -2.21
C MET A 108 -17.34 9.09 -1.03
N GLY A 109 -17.95 7.90 -1.00
CA GLY A 109 -18.76 7.44 0.13
C GLY A 109 -17.97 7.40 1.44
N ALA A 110 -16.73 6.91 1.39
CA ALA A 110 -15.81 6.88 2.53
C ALA A 110 -15.41 8.30 2.99
N VAL A 111 -15.14 9.20 2.04
CA VAL A 111 -14.86 10.62 2.31
C VAL A 111 -16.02 11.27 3.07
N LEU A 112 -17.25 11.15 2.56
CA LEU A 112 -18.43 11.74 3.21
C LEU A 112 -18.66 11.17 4.61
N GLY A 113 -18.48 9.85 4.78
CA GLY A 113 -18.55 9.22 6.10
C GLY A 113 -17.48 9.73 7.06
N ALA A 114 -16.25 9.92 6.59
CA ALA A 114 -15.16 10.46 7.40
C ALA A 114 -15.42 11.91 7.84
N ILE A 115 -15.99 12.75 6.98
CA ILE A 115 -16.36 14.14 7.32
C ILE A 115 -17.38 14.17 8.46
N VAL A 116 -18.41 13.31 8.40
CA VAL A 116 -19.40 13.19 9.48
C VAL A 116 -18.76 12.61 10.75
N TYR A 117 -17.89 11.60 10.63
CA TYR A 117 -17.15 11.03 11.76
C TYR A 117 -16.27 12.06 12.50
N GLU A 118 -15.65 12.98 11.77
CA GLU A 118 -14.86 14.09 12.34
C GLU A 118 -15.73 15.20 12.96
N GLY A 119 -17.06 15.14 12.78
CA GLY A 119 -17.98 16.17 13.23
C GLY A 119 -17.84 17.49 12.47
N LEU A 120 -17.34 17.45 11.23
CA LEU A 120 -17.27 18.62 10.35
C LEU A 120 -18.63 18.93 9.71
N ALA A 121 -19.50 17.93 9.61
CA ALA A 121 -20.86 18.03 9.11
C ALA A 121 -21.79 17.17 9.96
N ALA A 122 -23.06 17.58 10.10
CA ALA A 122 -24.07 16.83 10.85
C ALA A 122 -24.55 15.57 10.11
N ASP A 123 -24.52 15.59 8.78
CA ASP A 123 -24.95 14.47 7.94
C ASP A 123 -24.22 14.42 6.58
N LEU A 124 -24.51 13.38 5.79
CA LEU A 124 -23.88 13.17 4.48
C LEU A 124 -24.22 14.26 3.45
N LYS A 125 -25.38 14.93 3.57
CA LYS A 125 -25.76 16.01 2.66
C LYS A 125 -24.91 17.25 2.93
N GLU A 126 -24.77 17.62 4.20
CA GLU A 126 -23.91 18.72 4.61
C GLU A 126 -22.43 18.41 4.30
N ALA A 127 -21.98 17.17 4.53
CA ALA A 127 -20.64 16.73 4.15
C ALA A 127 -20.38 16.93 2.65
N LYS A 128 -21.36 16.61 1.79
CA LYS A 128 -21.25 16.80 0.34
C LYS A 128 -21.14 18.28 -0.03
N VAL A 129 -21.85 19.16 0.66
CA VAL A 129 -21.75 20.62 0.47
C VAL A 129 -20.34 21.12 0.78
N LEU A 130 -19.70 20.64 1.86
CA LEU A 130 -18.31 21.01 2.19
C LEU A 130 -17.32 20.59 1.11
N VAL A 131 -17.46 19.36 0.60
CA VAL A 131 -16.65 18.86 -0.52
C VAL A 131 -16.87 19.70 -1.79
N ASP A 132 -18.12 20.05 -2.08
CA ASP A 132 -18.47 20.84 -3.26
C ASP A 132 -17.93 22.27 -3.21
N ARG A 133 -17.91 22.88 -2.03
CA ARG A 133 -17.32 24.20 -1.79
C ARG A 133 -15.80 24.22 -1.76
N GLY A 134 -15.15 23.06 -1.74
CA GLY A 134 -13.69 22.95 -1.67
C GLY A 134 -13.13 23.24 -0.28
N GLU A 135 -13.92 23.05 0.78
CA GLU A 135 -13.51 23.25 2.17
C GLU A 135 -12.69 22.06 2.71
N ILE A 136 -12.70 20.93 1.99
CA ILE A 136 -11.96 19.70 2.28
C ILE A 136 -10.78 19.56 1.32
N GLU A 137 -9.58 19.41 1.87
CA GLU A 137 -8.36 19.09 1.13
C GLU A 137 -8.25 17.56 0.94
N PHE A 138 -7.73 17.13 -0.21
CA PHE A 138 -7.47 15.72 -0.51
C PHE A 138 -6.00 15.51 -0.87
N SER A 139 -5.41 14.44 -0.35
CA SER A 139 -4.04 14.05 -0.71
C SER A 139 -3.84 12.54 -0.66
N PRO A 140 -3.03 11.95 -1.55
CA PRO A 140 -2.65 10.54 -1.45
C PRO A 140 -1.99 10.20 -0.12
N CYS A 141 -2.38 9.09 0.51
CA CYS A 141 -1.68 8.54 1.68
C CYS A 141 -0.16 8.46 1.46
N HIS A 142 0.24 8.07 0.24
CA HIS A 142 1.63 7.89 -0.15
C HIS A 142 2.50 9.16 -0.05
N HIS A 143 1.91 10.36 -0.08
CA HIS A 143 2.61 11.64 0.11
C HIS A 143 2.87 11.97 1.58
N HIS A 144 2.23 11.25 2.49
CA HIS A 144 2.27 11.50 3.94
C HIS A 144 2.82 10.29 4.71
N SER A 145 3.74 9.51 4.11
CA SER A 145 4.29 8.27 4.68
C SER A 145 3.20 7.29 5.14
N THR A 146 2.04 7.32 4.51
CA THR A 146 0.85 6.58 4.93
C THR A 146 0.40 5.65 3.81
N VAL A 147 -0.33 4.59 4.15
CA VAL A 147 -1.05 3.74 3.21
C VAL A 147 -2.45 3.45 3.76
N GLY A 148 -3.41 3.24 2.86
CA GLY A 148 -4.79 2.95 3.23
C GLY A 148 -5.34 1.82 2.36
N PRO A 149 -5.87 0.72 2.93
CA PRO A 149 -6.48 -0.34 2.14
C PRO A 149 -7.79 0.13 1.49
N MET A 150 -8.08 -0.37 0.29
CA MET A 150 -9.35 -0.14 -0.43
C MET A 150 -9.57 1.36 -0.74
N ALA A 151 -10.64 1.99 -0.25
CA ALA A 151 -10.80 3.44 -0.37
C ALA A 151 -9.65 4.21 0.30
N GLY A 152 -9.06 3.62 1.34
CA GLY A 152 -7.88 4.12 2.03
C GLY A 152 -8.06 5.50 2.65
N VAL A 153 -9.29 5.84 3.02
CA VAL A 153 -9.61 7.13 3.62
C VAL A 153 -9.02 7.23 5.01
N VAL A 154 -8.31 8.32 5.28
CA VAL A 154 -7.75 8.64 6.61
C VAL A 154 -8.13 10.08 6.96
N SER A 155 -8.79 10.27 8.09
CA SER A 155 -9.13 11.60 8.63
C SER A 155 -8.42 11.87 9.96
N SER A 156 -8.47 13.12 10.43
CA SER A 156 -7.57 13.64 11.46
C SER A 156 -7.65 12.92 12.81
N SER A 157 -8.84 12.47 13.21
CA SER A 157 -9.10 11.81 14.50
C SER A 157 -9.02 10.30 14.42
N MET A 158 -8.99 9.71 13.22
CA MET A 158 -8.80 8.27 13.05
C MET A 158 -7.47 7.83 13.65
N TRP A 159 -7.46 6.63 14.22
CA TRP A 159 -6.23 6.02 14.70
C TRP A 159 -5.52 5.24 13.59
N VAL A 160 -4.20 5.26 13.66
CA VAL A 160 -3.30 4.54 12.77
C VAL A 160 -2.32 3.69 13.57
N TYR A 161 -1.92 2.56 13.00
CA TYR A 161 -0.70 1.87 13.37
C TYR A 161 0.52 2.75 13.05
N VAL A 162 1.48 2.79 13.96
CA VAL A 162 2.77 3.46 13.78
C VAL A 162 3.85 2.38 13.67
N VAL A 163 4.36 2.20 12.45
CA VAL A 163 5.46 1.27 12.19
C VAL A 163 6.74 2.06 11.99
N GLU A 164 7.76 1.75 12.77
CA GLU A 164 9.09 2.32 12.65
C GLU A 164 10.03 1.30 12.02
N ASN A 165 10.75 1.69 10.98
CA ASN A 165 11.86 0.92 10.48
C ASN A 165 13.10 1.17 11.34
N LYS A 166 13.34 0.31 12.35
CA LYS A 166 14.42 0.54 13.34
C LYS A 166 15.81 0.71 12.73
N LYS A 167 16.08 0.09 11.56
CA LYS A 167 17.35 0.20 10.85
C LYS A 167 17.60 1.59 10.25
N PHE A 168 16.56 2.23 9.70
CA PHE A 168 16.68 3.48 8.95
C PHE A 168 15.98 4.67 9.62
N GLY A 169 15.26 4.44 10.71
CA GLY A 169 14.60 5.47 11.53
C GLY A 169 13.33 6.07 10.95
N ASN A 170 12.98 5.77 9.68
CA ASN A 170 11.75 6.26 9.07
C ASN A 170 10.51 5.53 9.62
N LYS A 171 9.36 6.20 9.53
CA LYS A 171 8.08 5.68 10.00
C LYS A 171 7.06 5.65 8.88
N ALA A 172 6.12 4.71 8.97
CA ALA A 172 4.94 4.68 8.13
C ALA A 172 3.68 4.34 8.92
N TYR A 173 2.55 4.72 8.33
CA TYR A 173 1.25 4.69 8.99
C TYR A 173 0.20 3.97 8.14
N CYS A 174 -0.76 3.36 8.82
CA CYS A 174 -1.95 2.77 8.20
C CYS A 174 -3.08 2.77 9.20
N THR A 175 -4.32 3.01 8.78
CA THR A 175 -5.50 2.92 9.66
C THR A 175 -5.65 1.54 10.28
N LEU A 176 -6.51 1.40 11.29
CA LEU A 176 -6.89 0.08 11.79
C LEU A 176 -7.92 -0.57 10.85
N ASN A 177 -7.96 -1.90 10.81
CA ASN A 177 -8.95 -2.64 10.04
C ASN A 177 -10.31 -2.60 10.76
N GLU A 178 -11.35 -2.16 10.05
CA GLU A 178 -12.72 -1.97 10.57
C GLU A 178 -13.54 -3.26 10.64
N GLY A 179 -12.98 -4.42 10.26
CA GLY A 179 -13.73 -5.68 10.16
C GLY A 179 -14.21 -6.01 8.75
N LEU A 180 -15.14 -6.95 8.69
CA LEU A 180 -15.76 -7.46 7.47
C LEU A 180 -17.18 -6.87 7.27
N GLY A 181 -17.65 -6.86 6.02
CA GLY A 181 -19.00 -6.42 5.69
C GLY A 181 -19.10 -4.93 5.41
N LYS A 182 -20.07 -4.26 6.05
CA LYS A 182 -20.34 -2.83 5.85
C LYS A 182 -19.32 -2.00 6.64
N VAL A 183 -18.29 -1.51 5.96
CA VAL A 183 -17.20 -0.73 6.55
C VAL A 183 -16.84 0.47 5.67
N LEU A 184 -16.26 1.51 6.28
CA LEU A 184 -15.93 2.76 5.62
C LEU A 184 -14.93 2.58 4.48
N ARG A 185 -13.95 1.69 4.62
CA ARG A 185 -12.98 1.40 3.54
C ARG A 185 -13.60 0.86 2.25
N PHE A 186 -14.86 0.42 2.26
CA PHE A 186 -15.64 0.07 1.06
C PHE A 186 -16.70 1.11 0.68
N GLY A 187 -16.71 2.27 1.32
CA GLY A 187 -17.62 3.38 1.08
C GLY A 187 -18.92 3.34 1.88
N ALA A 188 -19.11 2.37 2.76
CA ALA A 188 -20.29 2.33 3.64
C ALA A 188 -20.18 3.40 4.72
N ASN A 189 -21.25 4.15 4.97
CA ASN A 189 -21.23 5.33 5.84
C ASN A 189 -22.53 5.50 6.64
N SER A 190 -23.19 4.38 6.95
CA SER A 190 -24.40 4.36 7.77
C SER A 190 -24.08 4.63 9.26
N PRO A 191 -25.08 5.00 10.09
CA PRO A 191 -24.86 5.32 11.50
C PRO A 191 -24.16 4.20 12.30
N ASP A 192 -24.41 2.94 11.96
CA ASP A 192 -23.73 1.77 12.55
C ASP A 192 -22.24 1.71 12.21
N VAL A 193 -21.86 2.07 10.98
CA VAL A 193 -20.44 2.18 10.57
C VAL A 193 -19.75 3.29 11.36
N LEU A 194 -20.36 4.48 11.45
CA LEU A 194 -19.78 5.60 12.17
C LEU A 194 -19.68 5.32 13.68
N LYS A 195 -20.67 4.63 14.26
CA LYS A 195 -20.63 4.15 15.65
C LYS A 195 -19.50 3.14 15.86
N HIS A 196 -19.27 2.23 14.91
CA HIS A 196 -18.17 1.28 14.99
C HIS A 196 -16.81 2.00 14.94
N LEU A 197 -16.64 3.00 14.06
CA LEU A 197 -15.43 3.83 14.05
C LEU A 197 -15.19 4.55 15.38
N LYS A 198 -16.24 5.02 16.06
CA LYS A 198 -16.11 5.61 17.40
C LYS A 198 -15.71 4.58 18.46
N TRP A 199 -16.26 3.37 18.42
CA TRP A 199 -15.77 2.28 19.27
C TRP A 199 -14.27 1.98 19.00
N MET A 200 -13.84 2.00 17.74
CA MET A 200 -12.43 1.83 17.42
C MET A 200 -11.55 2.96 18.00
N GLU A 201 -12.03 4.20 17.94
CA GLU A 201 -11.37 5.39 18.48
C GLU A 201 -11.28 5.37 20.01
N ASP A 202 -12.35 4.95 20.69
CA ASP A 202 -12.51 5.05 22.14
C ASP A 202 -12.01 3.82 22.89
N VAL A 203 -12.07 2.63 22.26
CA VAL A 203 -11.79 1.34 22.91
C VAL A 203 -10.63 0.62 22.23
N LEU A 204 -10.78 0.24 20.95
CA LEU A 204 -9.84 -0.65 20.28
C LEU A 204 -8.42 -0.06 20.21
N ALA A 205 -8.29 1.10 19.58
CA ALA A 205 -6.99 1.67 19.26
C ALA A 205 -6.22 2.15 20.51
N PRO A 206 -6.84 2.84 21.50
CA PRO A 206 -6.18 3.19 22.75
C PRO A 206 -5.73 1.96 23.55
N SER A 207 -6.54 0.90 23.58
CA SER A 207 -6.20 -0.34 24.30
C SER A 207 -5.01 -1.05 23.66
N ILE A 208 -4.98 -1.14 22.32
CA ILE A 208 -3.81 -1.67 21.60
C ILE A 208 -2.57 -0.81 21.92
N ASN A 209 -2.70 0.52 21.98
CA ASN A 209 -1.58 1.39 22.32
C ASN A 209 -1.05 1.12 23.73
N GLU A 210 -1.94 0.97 24.72
CA GLU A 210 -1.57 0.69 26.10
C GLU A 210 -0.85 -0.66 26.21
N ALA A 211 -1.30 -1.68 25.48
CA ALA A 211 -0.60 -2.95 25.38
C ALA A 211 0.78 -2.79 24.73
N LEU A 212 0.90 -2.09 23.60
CA LEU A 212 2.18 -1.86 22.92
C LEU A 212 3.20 -1.13 23.80
N ARG A 213 2.77 -0.23 24.70
CA ARG A 213 3.66 0.41 25.69
C ARG A 213 4.33 -0.57 26.65
N GLN A 214 3.78 -1.77 26.81
CA GLN A 214 4.39 -2.86 27.60
C GLN A 214 5.48 -3.62 26.84
N SER A 215 5.73 -3.27 25.57
CA SER A 215 6.83 -3.80 24.75
C SER A 215 7.73 -2.64 24.27
N PRO A 216 8.78 -2.26 25.04
CA PRO A 216 9.72 -1.22 24.62
C PRO A 216 10.40 -1.49 23.27
N GLY A 217 10.55 -2.77 22.90
CA GLY A 217 11.10 -3.21 21.62
C GLY A 217 10.09 -3.23 20.47
N GLY A 218 8.80 -3.02 20.75
CA GLY A 218 7.70 -3.17 19.78
C GLY A 218 7.47 -4.62 19.36
N ILE A 219 6.76 -4.81 18.25
CA ILE A 219 6.48 -6.12 17.64
C ILE A 219 7.16 -6.17 16.26
N ASP A 220 8.01 -7.17 16.02
CA ASP A 220 8.72 -7.36 14.75
C ASP A 220 7.77 -7.89 13.67
N ILE A 221 7.37 -7.01 12.76
CA ILE A 221 6.40 -7.34 11.71
C ILE A 221 7.02 -8.20 10.62
N LYS A 222 8.33 -8.06 10.38
CA LYS A 222 9.05 -8.89 9.40
C LYS A 222 9.13 -10.34 9.86
N ALA A 223 9.38 -10.56 11.15
CA ALA A 223 9.36 -11.90 11.75
C ALA A 223 7.97 -12.57 11.64
N ILE A 224 6.89 -11.84 11.96
CA ILE A 224 5.51 -12.35 11.82
C ILE A 224 5.23 -12.72 10.37
N THR A 225 5.54 -11.81 9.44
CA THR A 225 5.30 -12.00 8.00
C THR A 225 6.07 -13.21 7.47
N SER A 226 7.34 -13.35 7.85
CA SER A 226 8.16 -14.49 7.44
C SER A 226 7.59 -15.83 7.91
N GLN A 227 7.07 -15.91 9.14
CA GLN A 227 6.44 -17.12 9.65
C GLN A 227 5.11 -17.40 8.95
N ALA A 228 4.29 -16.37 8.75
CA ALA A 228 3.00 -16.49 8.10
C ALA A 228 3.12 -16.99 6.64
N LEU A 229 4.13 -16.53 5.89
CA LEU A 229 4.43 -17.03 4.54
C LEU A 229 4.69 -18.55 4.54
N MET A 230 5.38 -19.07 5.56
CA MET A 230 5.63 -20.51 5.73
C MET A 230 4.37 -21.28 6.18
N MET A 231 3.34 -20.57 6.62
CA MET A 231 2.04 -21.11 7.04
C MET A 231 0.95 -20.94 5.97
N GLY A 232 1.32 -20.51 4.75
CA GLY A 232 0.43 -20.42 3.60
C GLY A 232 -0.34 -19.11 3.46
N ASP A 233 0.02 -18.07 4.22
CA ASP A 233 -0.43 -16.71 3.96
C ASP A 233 0.40 -16.08 2.83
N GLU A 234 -0.16 -15.05 2.16
CA GLU A 234 0.60 -14.12 1.30
C GLU A 234 0.60 -12.68 1.83
N CYS A 235 -0.07 -12.44 2.97
CA CYS A 235 -0.11 -11.19 3.72
C CYS A 235 -0.69 -9.98 2.96
N HIS A 236 -1.54 -10.23 1.95
CA HIS A 236 -2.38 -9.26 1.26
C HIS A 236 -3.85 -9.69 1.29
N ASN A 237 -4.22 -10.74 0.55
CA ASN A 237 -5.55 -11.33 0.59
C ASN A 237 -5.73 -12.30 1.76
N ARG A 238 -4.76 -13.19 1.99
CA ARG A 238 -4.79 -14.20 3.04
C ARG A 238 -3.81 -13.82 4.14
N ASN A 239 -4.35 -13.53 5.32
CA ASN A 239 -3.60 -13.07 6.49
C ASN A 239 -3.99 -13.85 7.77
N VAL A 240 -4.42 -15.11 7.63
CA VAL A 240 -4.96 -15.89 8.76
C VAL A 240 -3.86 -16.17 9.77
N ALA A 241 -2.76 -16.79 9.32
CA ALA A 241 -1.63 -17.11 10.19
C ALA A 241 -1.00 -15.86 10.79
N ALA A 242 -0.84 -14.80 10.01
CA ALA A 242 -0.27 -13.54 10.49
C ALA A 242 -1.17 -12.86 11.53
N THR A 243 -2.49 -12.92 11.37
CA THR A 243 -3.45 -12.40 12.36
C THR A 243 -3.38 -13.20 13.66
N ASP A 244 -3.30 -14.54 13.59
CA ASP A 244 -3.16 -15.39 14.77
C ASP A 244 -1.84 -15.16 15.52
N ILE A 245 -0.74 -14.99 14.78
CA ILE A 245 0.57 -14.65 15.38
C ILE A 245 0.51 -13.25 16.01
N LEU A 246 -0.12 -12.26 15.37
CA LEU A 246 -0.31 -10.93 15.96
C LEU A 246 -1.10 -10.99 17.27
N ILE A 247 -2.18 -11.78 17.32
CA ILE A 247 -2.94 -12.03 18.56
C ILE A 247 -2.02 -12.64 19.64
N LYS A 248 -1.20 -13.64 19.27
CA LYS A 248 -0.24 -14.28 20.17
C LYS A 248 0.77 -13.27 20.76
N GLU A 249 1.23 -12.30 19.97
CA GLU A 249 2.12 -11.23 20.44
C GLU A 249 1.39 -10.22 21.34
N LEU A 250 0.14 -9.87 21.04
CA LEU A 250 -0.63 -8.87 21.78
C LEU A 250 -1.16 -9.37 23.13
N ILE A 251 -1.58 -10.64 23.25
CA ILE A 251 -2.20 -11.18 24.48
C ILE A 251 -1.30 -10.98 25.71
N PRO A 252 -0.02 -11.38 25.72
CA PRO A 252 0.86 -11.17 26.88
C PRO A 252 1.03 -9.70 27.24
N LEU A 253 0.96 -8.80 26.26
CA LEU A 253 1.05 -7.36 26.48
C LEU A 253 -0.22 -6.83 27.13
N PHE A 254 -1.40 -7.21 26.64
CA PHE A 254 -2.67 -6.88 27.27
C PHE A 254 -2.74 -7.34 28.73
N LEU A 255 -2.24 -8.54 29.04
CA LEU A 255 -2.24 -9.08 30.40
C LEU A 255 -1.34 -8.30 31.39
N LYS A 256 -0.47 -7.42 30.89
CA LYS A 256 0.36 -6.52 31.72
C LYS A 256 -0.29 -5.15 31.95
N THR A 257 -1.43 -4.87 31.31
CA THR A 257 -2.13 -3.59 31.42
C THR A 257 -3.16 -3.58 32.54
N GLY A 258 -3.74 -2.40 32.84
CA GLY A 258 -4.86 -2.25 33.76
C GLY A 258 -6.24 -2.48 33.10
N ILE A 259 -6.28 -2.83 31.82
CA ILE A 259 -7.50 -2.93 31.02
C ILE A 259 -8.39 -4.06 31.54
N ALA A 260 -9.69 -3.79 31.61
CA ALA A 260 -10.67 -4.79 32.05
C ALA A 260 -10.63 -6.03 31.14
N LYS A 261 -10.66 -7.23 31.75
CA LYS A 261 -10.62 -8.51 31.02
C LYS A 261 -11.74 -8.65 29.98
N SER A 262 -12.91 -8.06 30.24
CA SER A 262 -14.02 -8.02 29.28
C SER A 262 -13.68 -7.22 28.03
N VAL A 263 -13.00 -6.09 28.16
CA VAL A 263 -12.54 -5.25 27.03
C VAL A 263 -11.43 -5.97 26.26
N ILE A 264 -10.47 -6.58 26.95
CA ILE A 264 -9.43 -7.40 26.30
C ILE A 264 -10.10 -8.52 25.48
N LYS A 265 -11.07 -9.23 26.06
CA LYS A 265 -11.80 -10.29 25.35
C LYS A 265 -12.51 -9.74 24.11
N GLU A 266 -13.22 -8.62 24.23
CA GLU A 266 -13.92 -7.99 23.11
C GLU A 266 -12.98 -7.64 21.95
N ILE A 267 -11.79 -7.09 22.26
CA ILE A 267 -10.77 -6.76 21.26
C ILE A 267 -10.22 -8.02 20.59
N ILE A 268 -9.89 -9.06 21.37
CA ILE A 268 -9.36 -10.31 20.82
C ILE A 268 -10.41 -11.00 19.94
N ASP A 269 -11.67 -11.04 20.37
CA ASP A 269 -12.76 -11.61 19.57
C ASP A 269 -12.95 -10.83 18.25
N PHE A 270 -12.83 -9.51 18.28
CA PHE A 270 -12.89 -8.67 17.08
C PHE A 270 -11.74 -8.99 16.11
N ILE A 271 -10.50 -9.07 16.58
CA ILE A 271 -9.34 -9.39 15.73
C ILE A 271 -9.45 -10.82 15.18
N ALA A 272 -9.81 -11.79 16.03
CA ALA A 272 -9.90 -13.20 15.66
C ALA A 272 -11.03 -13.49 14.65
N SER A 273 -12.14 -12.77 14.73
CA SER A 273 -13.24 -12.90 13.76
C SER A 273 -12.96 -12.20 12.42
N ASN A 274 -11.86 -11.45 12.32
CA ASN A 274 -11.45 -10.71 11.14
C ASN A 274 -10.08 -11.19 10.64
N PRO A 275 -10.03 -12.20 9.74
CA PRO A 275 -8.78 -12.74 9.23
C PRO A 275 -7.97 -11.76 8.36
N HIS A 276 -8.47 -10.54 8.11
CA HIS A 276 -7.74 -9.47 7.43
C HIS A 276 -7.13 -8.46 8.40
N SER A 277 -7.22 -8.63 9.72
CA SER A 277 -6.75 -7.64 10.71
C SER A 277 -5.28 -7.26 10.51
N TYR A 278 -4.45 -8.24 10.14
CA TYR A 278 -3.02 -8.02 9.91
C TYR A 278 -2.69 -7.23 8.62
N LEU A 279 -3.60 -7.15 7.64
CA LEU A 279 -3.36 -6.44 6.36
C LEU A 279 -2.87 -5.01 6.56
N ASN A 280 -3.49 -4.28 7.49
CA ASN A 280 -3.14 -2.88 7.72
C ASN A 280 -1.73 -2.74 8.31
N VAL A 281 -1.33 -3.68 9.17
CA VAL A 281 0.01 -3.75 9.78
C VAL A 281 1.06 -4.11 8.73
N SER A 282 0.78 -5.12 7.88
CA SER A 282 1.68 -5.51 6.80
C SER A 282 1.88 -4.39 5.78
N MET A 283 0.81 -3.68 5.41
CA MET A 283 0.90 -2.53 4.51
C MET A 283 1.78 -1.40 5.08
N ALA A 284 1.62 -1.06 6.38
CA ALA A 284 2.48 -0.07 7.02
C ALA A 284 3.97 -0.52 7.05
N ALA A 285 4.23 -1.79 7.33
CA ALA A 285 5.59 -2.35 7.30
C ALA A 285 6.22 -2.34 5.90
N CYS A 286 5.44 -2.69 4.87
CA CYS A 286 5.88 -2.59 3.47
C CYS A 286 6.17 -1.15 3.09
N LYS A 287 5.33 -0.19 3.49
CA LYS A 287 5.55 1.24 3.25
C LYS A 287 6.82 1.73 3.96
N ALA A 288 7.01 1.41 5.24
CA ALA A 288 8.21 1.77 6.00
C ALA A 288 9.50 1.18 5.39
N THR A 289 9.38 0.01 4.74
CA THR A 289 10.50 -0.64 4.03
C THR A 289 10.76 0.04 2.68
N ALA A 290 9.73 0.21 1.85
CA ALA A 290 9.85 0.76 0.50
C ALA A 290 10.22 2.25 0.48
N ASP A 291 9.85 3.02 1.50
CA ASP A 291 10.22 4.43 1.61
C ASP A 291 11.73 4.65 1.81
N THR A 292 12.48 3.62 2.19
CA THR A 292 13.96 3.72 2.35
C THR A 292 14.69 3.90 1.03
N ILE A 293 14.04 3.57 -0.09
CA ILE A 293 14.59 3.68 -1.44
C ILE A 293 14.01 4.85 -2.24
N ALA A 294 13.04 5.58 -1.68
CA ALA A 294 12.48 6.76 -2.34
C ALA A 294 13.57 7.85 -2.50
N GLY A 295 13.72 8.38 -3.71
CA GLY A 295 14.75 9.37 -4.05
C GLY A 295 16.16 8.78 -4.20
N LEU A 296 16.31 7.46 -4.31
CA LEU A 296 17.61 6.84 -4.59
C LEU A 296 17.98 7.08 -6.05
N GLU A 297 18.81 8.10 -6.29
CA GLU A 297 19.23 8.53 -7.63
C GLU A 297 19.67 7.34 -8.51
N LYS A 298 19.24 7.35 -9.78
CA LYS A 298 19.52 6.32 -10.80
C LYS A 298 18.91 4.94 -10.54
N SER A 299 18.26 4.71 -9.38
CA SER A 299 17.57 3.45 -9.16
C SER A 299 16.28 3.37 -9.99
N THR A 300 16.09 2.23 -10.64
CA THR A 300 14.90 1.91 -11.45
C THR A 300 13.89 1.01 -10.72
N ILE A 301 14.07 0.78 -9.43
CA ILE A 301 13.17 -0.04 -8.61
C ILE A 301 11.86 0.70 -8.36
N VAL A 302 10.74 0.02 -8.57
CA VAL A 302 9.42 0.54 -8.18
C VAL A 302 9.28 0.53 -6.66
N SER A 303 9.15 1.71 -6.06
CA SER A 303 8.98 1.90 -4.61
C SER A 303 7.52 1.97 -4.18
N VAL A 304 6.60 2.31 -5.10
CA VAL A 304 5.16 2.37 -4.83
C VAL A 304 4.38 1.84 -6.01
N MET A 305 3.34 1.06 -5.73
CA MET A 305 2.24 0.78 -6.63
C MET A 305 0.93 0.96 -5.87
N ALA A 306 0.05 1.83 -6.36
CA ALA A 306 -1.21 2.12 -5.69
C ALA A 306 -2.31 2.44 -6.71
N ARG A 307 -3.56 2.29 -6.28
CA ARG A 307 -4.76 2.59 -7.09
C ARG A 307 -5.84 3.23 -6.23
N ASN A 308 -6.66 4.09 -6.85
CA ASN A 308 -7.75 4.83 -6.19
C ASN A 308 -9.15 4.43 -6.73
N GLY A 309 -9.21 3.39 -7.58
CA GLY A 309 -10.44 2.90 -8.21
C GLY A 309 -10.74 3.52 -9.59
N THR A 310 -9.99 4.55 -10.00
CA THR A 310 -10.02 5.10 -11.37
C THR A 310 -8.67 4.97 -12.06
N ASP A 311 -7.60 5.22 -11.32
CA ASP A 311 -6.23 5.28 -11.82
C ASP A 311 -5.31 4.35 -11.04
N LEU A 312 -4.26 3.91 -11.73
CA LEU A 312 -3.11 3.24 -11.14
C LEU A 312 -1.91 4.18 -11.22
N GLY A 313 -1.19 4.29 -10.12
CA GLY A 313 0.03 5.08 -10.01
C GLY A 313 1.19 4.24 -9.50
N ILE A 314 2.38 4.50 -10.05
CA ILE A 314 3.63 3.94 -9.56
C ILE A 314 4.59 5.06 -9.18
N ARG A 315 5.55 4.76 -8.29
CA ARG A 315 6.76 5.57 -8.13
C ARG A 315 7.98 4.70 -8.33
N VAL A 316 8.97 5.27 -9.00
CA VAL A 316 10.28 4.66 -9.20
C VAL A 316 11.27 5.38 -8.31
N ALA A 317 12.16 4.64 -7.66
CA ALA A 317 13.08 5.15 -6.64
C ALA A 317 13.86 6.40 -7.11
N GLY A 318 14.42 6.37 -8.31
CA GLY A 318 15.25 7.46 -8.85
C GLY A 318 14.52 8.73 -9.26
N ILE A 319 13.18 8.76 -9.26
CA ILE A 319 12.40 9.95 -9.65
C ILE A 319 11.75 10.70 -8.47
N GLY A 320 11.84 10.13 -7.25
CA GLY A 320 11.21 10.68 -6.04
C GLY A 320 9.78 10.19 -5.81
#